data_AF-A0A6A6GU90-F1
#
_entry.id   AF-A0A6A6GU90-F1
#
_cell.length_a   1.000
_cell.length_b   1.000
_cell.length_c   1.000
_cell.angle_alpha   90.00
_cell.angle_beta   90.00
_cell.angle_gamma   90.00
#
_symmetry.space_group_name_H-M   'P 1'
#
loop_
_entity.id
_entity.type
_entity.pdbx_description
1 polymer ?
#
loop_
_entity_poly.entity_id
_entity_poly.type
_entity_poly.pdbx_seq_one_letter_code
_entity_poly.pdbx_strand_id
1 'polypeptide(L)'
;MVDAPLFGTLSRRQNADGRVDNVLPPRNHADHLVNRYWRYIDPLEHILDQERFSCSYQTLFAGGELDCNEDIFISILNAIFALSTQLEESVLSEQRDQASNTFFQRAWTLLRPETILWEPGSLEIVQCLLLMSHYLQCTKNLHQTWMAVGSAVRIAQSLDLHMPDKFSSSSLNIDSSLRRHVWQRCVFRDR
;
A
#
# COMPACT_ATOMS: atom_id res chain seq x y z
N MET A 1 6.66 24.77 15.85
CA MET A 1 5.68 24.03 15.03
C MET A 1 6.50 23.13 14.13
N VAL A 2 6.72 21.89 14.58
CA VAL A 2 7.79 21.03 14.04
C VAL A 2 7.31 20.42 12.73
N ASP A 3 7.98 20.78 11.63
CA ASP A 3 7.93 20.04 10.38
C ASP A 3 8.41 18.62 10.67
N ALA A 4 7.55 17.61 10.47
CA ALA A 4 8.00 16.24 10.35
C ALA A 4 8.73 16.14 9.00
N PRO A 5 10.07 16.03 8.96
CA PRO A 5 10.80 16.06 7.71
C PRO A 5 10.76 14.65 7.14
N LEU A 6 9.68 14.30 6.45
CA LEU A 6 9.60 13.04 5.72
C LEU A 6 10.55 13.01 4.51
N PHE A 7 10.95 14.18 4.00
CA PHE A 7 11.80 14.29 2.81
C PHE A 7 13.02 15.23 2.93
N GLY A 8 13.15 16.03 4.00
CA GLY A 8 14.35 16.86 4.22
C GLY A 8 15.63 16.04 4.42
N THR A 9 15.50 14.76 4.76
CA THR A 9 16.59 13.82 5.05
C THR A 9 16.93 12.86 3.92
N LEU A 10 16.10 12.73 2.88
CA LEU A 10 16.36 11.79 1.77
C LEU A 10 17.47 12.28 0.82
N SER A 11 17.79 13.58 0.81
CA SER A 11 18.98 14.09 0.10
C SER A 11 20.25 14.16 0.95
N ARG A 12 20.19 13.93 2.28
CA ARG A 12 21.34 14.21 3.19
C ARG A 12 21.83 13.02 4.03
N ARG A 13 21.41 11.79 3.74
CA ARG A 13 22.02 10.57 4.29
C ARG A 13 22.06 9.43 3.27
N GLN A 14 22.62 9.71 2.10
CA GLN A 14 23.38 8.67 1.40
C GLN A 14 24.78 8.67 2.00
N ASN A 15 24.96 7.97 3.12
CA ASN A 15 26.23 7.35 3.54
C ASN A 15 26.03 6.61 4.87
N ALA A 16 26.41 5.33 4.84
CA ALA A 16 26.40 4.30 5.89
C ALA A 16 25.07 3.52 6.08
N ASP A 17 24.92 2.46 5.27
CA ASP A 17 24.39 1.14 5.70
C ASP A 17 22.96 1.05 6.29
N GLY A 18 22.06 1.95 5.89
CA GLY A 18 20.68 1.98 6.34
C GLY A 18 19.78 0.91 5.71
N ARG A 19 20.01 -0.38 6.02
CA ARG A 19 18.93 -1.36 5.93
C ARG A 19 17.83 -0.89 6.87
N VAL A 20 16.71 -0.45 6.33
CA VAL A 20 15.48 -0.42 7.13
C VAL A 20 15.33 -1.86 7.64
N ASP A 21 15.32 -2.07 8.95
CA ASP A 21 15.08 -3.39 9.53
C ASP A 21 13.73 -3.87 8.98
N ASN A 22 13.76 -4.70 7.94
CA ASN A 22 12.60 -5.32 7.30
C ASN A 22 12.05 -6.46 8.19
N VAL A 23 12.26 -6.36 9.49
CA VAL A 23 11.75 -7.30 10.48
C VAL A 23 10.25 -7.08 10.57
N LEU A 24 9.51 -8.07 10.07
CA LEU A 24 8.07 -8.16 10.27
C LEU A 24 7.76 -8.11 11.78
N PRO A 25 6.71 -7.40 12.19
CA PRO A 25 6.33 -7.39 13.59
C PRO A 25 5.96 -8.81 14.06
N PRO A 26 5.97 -9.07 15.38
CA PRO A 26 5.49 -10.33 15.94
C PRO A 26 4.12 -10.71 15.36
N ARG A 27 3.92 -11.99 15.06
CA ARG A 27 2.73 -12.50 14.33
C ARG A 27 1.41 -12.04 14.94
N ASN A 28 1.29 -12.03 16.27
CA ASN A 28 0.10 -11.56 16.97
C ASN A 28 -0.21 -10.07 16.71
N HIS A 29 0.83 -9.23 16.64
CA HIS A 29 0.68 -7.81 16.34
C HIS A 29 0.34 -7.60 14.86
N ALA A 30 1.00 -8.34 13.95
CA ALA A 30 0.67 -8.34 12.54
C ALA A 30 -0.80 -8.75 12.28
N ASP A 31 -1.25 -9.83 12.92
CA ASP A 31 -2.63 -10.33 12.83
C ASP A 31 -3.63 -9.28 13.32
N HIS A 32 -3.32 -8.60 14.43
CA HIS A 32 -4.16 -7.53 14.96
C HIS A 32 -4.35 -6.39 13.96
N LEU A 33 -3.25 -5.92 13.34
CA LEU A 33 -3.29 -4.84 12.36
C LEU A 33 -4.02 -5.26 11.07
N VAL A 34 -3.74 -6.45 10.54
CA VAL A 34 -4.44 -6.99 9.35
C VAL A 34 -5.95 -7.11 9.59
N ASN A 35 -6.36 -7.64 10.75
CA ASN A 35 -7.78 -7.74 11.11
C ASN A 35 -8.46 -6.37 11.18
N ARG A 36 -7.73 -5.35 11.64
CA ARG A 36 -8.22 -3.97 11.67
C ARG A 36 -8.44 -3.40 10.28
N TYR A 37 -7.51 -3.64 9.36
CA TYR A 37 -7.68 -3.25 7.96
C TYR A 37 -8.94 -3.84 7.35
N TRP A 38 -9.14 -5.16 7.47
CA TRP A 38 -10.34 -5.82 6.94
C TRP A 38 -11.63 -5.32 7.59
N ARG A 39 -11.58 -4.92 8.86
CA ARG A 39 -12.76 -4.47 9.60
C ARG A 39 -13.16 -3.03 9.30
N TYR A 40 -12.20 -2.13 9.10
CA TYR A 40 -12.46 -0.69 9.08
C TYR A 40 -12.09 0.01 7.77
N ILE A 41 -11.13 -0.52 7.01
CA ILE A 41 -10.62 0.13 5.79
C ILE A 41 -11.15 -0.58 4.55
N ASP A 42 -11.08 -1.91 4.50
CA ASP A 42 -11.54 -2.68 3.34
C ASP A 42 -13.00 -2.38 2.95
N PRO A 43 -13.98 -2.25 3.89
CA PRO A 43 -15.37 -1.94 3.53
C PRO A 43 -15.54 -0.60 2.81
N LEU A 44 -14.58 0.32 2.95
CA LEU A 44 -14.61 1.65 2.33
C LEU A 44 -13.86 1.69 1.00
N GLU A 45 -12.88 0.81 0.82
CA GLU A 45 -11.94 0.88 -0.31
C GLU A 45 -12.00 -0.32 -1.24
N HIS A 46 -12.17 -1.52 -0.69
CA HIS A 46 -12.24 -2.82 -1.36
C HIS A 46 -11.23 -2.97 -2.51
N ILE A 47 -9.98 -2.63 -2.24
CA ILE A 47 -8.92 -2.63 -3.25
C ILE A 47 -8.14 -3.95 -3.29
N LEU A 48 -8.27 -4.82 -2.29
CA LEU A 48 -7.57 -6.10 -2.21
C LEU A 48 -8.56 -7.26 -2.22
N ASP A 49 -8.11 -8.40 -2.76
CA ASP A 49 -8.83 -9.66 -2.59
C ASP A 49 -8.42 -10.31 -1.25
N GLN A 50 -9.39 -10.49 -0.34
CA GLN A 50 -9.11 -10.95 1.01
C GLN A 50 -8.58 -12.38 1.06
N GLU A 51 -9.07 -13.28 0.20
CA GLU A 51 -8.65 -14.68 0.19
C GLU A 51 -7.21 -14.81 -0.31
N ARG A 52 -6.89 -14.15 -1.43
CA ARG A 52 -5.53 -14.13 -1.99
C ARG A 52 -4.54 -13.48 -1.04
N PHE A 53 -4.89 -12.34 -0.44
CA PHE A 53 -4.04 -11.70 0.55
C PHE A 53 -3.79 -12.62 1.74
N SER A 54 -4.84 -13.26 2.26
CA SER A 54 -4.72 -14.14 3.43
C SER A 54 -3.84 -15.35 3.14
N CYS A 55 -3.93 -15.92 1.94
CA CYS A 55 -3.05 -16.99 1.48
C CYS A 55 -1.58 -16.55 1.49
N SER A 56 -1.25 -15.45 0.78
CA SER A 56 0.12 -14.91 0.76
C SER A 56 0.63 -14.53 2.14
N TYR A 57 -0.23 -13.97 3.00
CA TYR A 57 0.12 -13.59 4.37
C TYR A 57 0.43 -14.81 5.25
N GLN A 58 -0.31 -15.90 5.12
CA GLN A 58 -0.02 -17.15 5.82
C GLN A 58 1.30 -17.77 5.34
N THR A 59 1.50 -17.83 4.02
CA THR A 59 2.74 -18.35 3.42
C THR A 59 3.97 -17.56 3.87
N LEU A 60 3.91 -16.22 3.85
CA LEU A 60 4.99 -15.35 4.28
C LEU A 60 5.46 -15.66 5.71
N PHE A 61 4.52 -15.74 6.65
CA PHE A 61 4.84 -16.00 8.07
C PHE A 61 5.15 -17.46 8.38
N ALA A 62 4.80 -18.39 7.49
CA ALA A 62 5.28 -19.77 7.54
C ALA A 62 6.71 -19.92 7.00
N GLY A 63 7.30 -18.85 6.45
CA GLY A 63 8.61 -18.88 5.79
C GLY A 63 8.59 -19.57 4.43
N GLY A 64 7.42 -19.64 3.79
CA GLY A 64 7.26 -20.19 2.45
C GLY A 64 7.56 -19.16 1.35
N GLU A 65 7.74 -19.65 0.12
CA GLU A 65 7.92 -18.82 -1.06
C GLU A 65 6.56 -18.32 -1.58
N LEU A 66 6.48 -17.03 -1.91
CA LEU A 66 5.25 -16.40 -2.41
C LEU A 66 5.10 -16.59 -3.93
N ASP A 67 3.88 -16.82 -4.38
CA ASP A 67 3.51 -16.86 -5.81
C ASP A 67 3.30 -15.45 -6.41
N CYS A 68 3.82 -14.42 -5.74
CA CYS A 68 3.73 -13.03 -6.16
C CYS A 68 5.05 -12.31 -5.88
N ASN A 69 5.18 -11.08 -6.37
CA ASN A 69 6.35 -10.27 -6.06
C ASN A 69 6.39 -9.96 -4.55
N GLU A 70 7.33 -10.59 -3.84
CA GLU A 70 7.46 -10.52 -2.39
C GLU A 70 7.69 -9.07 -1.91
N ASP A 71 8.53 -8.29 -2.58
CA ASP A 71 8.77 -6.88 -2.22
C ASP A 71 7.49 -6.05 -2.28
N ILE A 72 6.69 -6.22 -3.34
CA ILE A 72 5.42 -5.50 -3.51
C ILE A 72 4.40 -5.98 -2.47
N PHE A 73 4.33 -7.28 -2.19
CA PHE A 73 3.42 -7.83 -1.19
C PHE A 73 3.76 -7.32 0.22
N ILE A 74 5.04 -7.37 0.61
CA ILE A 74 5.49 -6.84 1.91
C ILE A 74 5.30 -5.32 1.97
N SER A 75 5.43 -4.61 0.84
CA SER A 75 5.11 -3.19 0.77
C SER A 75 3.63 -2.91 1.06
N ILE A 76 2.72 -3.64 0.41
CA ILE A 76 1.27 -3.59 0.69
C ILE A 76 0.99 -3.89 2.16
N LEU A 77 1.60 -4.95 2.71
CA LEU A 77 1.44 -5.33 4.11
C LEU A 77 1.89 -4.22 5.07
N ASN A 78 3.01 -3.56 4.80
CA ASN A 78 3.46 -2.43 5.59
C ASN A 78 2.54 -1.20 5.44
N ALA A 79 1.98 -0.95 4.26
CA ALA A 79 0.99 0.12 4.07
C ALA A 79 -0.29 -0.17 4.89
N ILE A 80 -0.73 -1.43 4.93
CA ILE A 80 -1.82 -1.91 5.81
C ILE A 80 -1.49 -1.66 7.28
N PHE A 81 -0.28 -1.99 7.73
CA PHE A 81 0.16 -1.75 9.10
C PHE A 81 0.17 -0.25 9.46
N ALA A 82 0.66 0.59 8.54
CA ALA A 82 0.70 2.03 8.72
C ALA A 82 -0.71 2.61 8.91
N LEU A 83 -1.65 2.25 8.03
CA LEU A 83 -3.04 2.68 8.12
C LEU A 83 -3.73 2.15 9.38
N SER A 84 -3.54 0.87 9.70
CA SER A 84 -4.20 0.22 10.84
C SER A 84 -3.73 0.76 12.18
N THR A 85 -2.45 1.17 12.26
CA THR A 85 -1.88 1.86 13.42
C THR A 85 -2.55 3.22 13.63
N GLN A 86 -2.83 3.96 12.54
CA GLN A 86 -3.48 5.27 12.65
C GLN A 86 -4.90 5.22 13.22
N LEU A 87 -5.58 4.09 13.11
CA LEU A 87 -6.91 3.90 13.68
C LEU A 87 -6.90 3.69 15.20
N GLU A 88 -5.73 3.57 15.86
CA GLU A 88 -5.63 3.08 17.26
C GLU A 88 -5.90 4.16 18.29
N GLU A 89 -7.16 4.55 18.44
CA GLU A 89 -7.57 5.67 19.30
C GLU A 89 -7.11 5.57 20.77
N SER A 90 -6.82 4.38 21.27
CA SER A 90 -6.27 4.15 22.62
C SER A 90 -4.81 4.60 22.80
N VAL A 91 -4.08 4.81 21.70
CA VAL A 91 -2.67 5.25 21.70
C VAL A 91 -2.60 6.76 21.43
N LEU A 92 -1.65 7.46 22.05
CA LEU A 92 -1.46 8.89 21.84
C LEU A 92 -1.13 9.20 20.37
N SER A 93 -1.66 10.31 19.84
CA SER A 93 -1.50 10.67 18.43
C SER A 93 -0.04 10.67 17.97
N GLU A 94 0.87 11.27 18.75
CA GLU A 94 2.29 11.34 18.43
C GLU A 94 2.95 9.94 18.33
N GLN A 95 2.55 9.01 19.20
CA GLN A 95 3.04 7.63 19.17
C GLN A 95 2.52 6.87 17.95
N ARG A 96 1.24 7.08 17.58
CA ARG A 96 0.67 6.50 16.36
C ARG A 96 1.38 7.02 15.12
N ASP A 97 1.58 8.34 15.04
CA ASP A 97 2.25 8.99 13.92
C ASP A 97 3.68 8.46 13.75
N GLN A 98 4.41 8.28 14.85
CA GLN A 98 5.75 7.71 14.80
C GLN A 98 5.75 6.25 14.33
N ALA A 99 4.91 5.41 14.94
CA ALA A 99 4.85 3.98 14.62
C ALA A 99 4.33 3.71 13.19
N SER A 100 3.27 4.41 12.77
CA SER A 100 2.74 4.30 11.42
C SER A 100 3.74 4.77 10.38
N ASN A 101 4.52 5.81 10.70
CA ASN A 101 5.54 6.32 9.80
C ASN A 101 6.67 5.31 9.58
N THR A 102 7.05 4.54 10.60
CA THR A 102 8.03 3.45 10.42
C THR A 102 7.54 2.41 9.43
N PHE A 103 6.28 1.98 9.53
CA PHE A 103 5.69 1.05 8.56
C PHE A 103 5.60 1.68 7.16
N PHE A 104 5.18 2.93 7.06
CA PHE A 104 5.12 3.61 5.76
C PHE A 104 6.51 3.73 5.09
N GLN A 105 7.55 4.07 5.85
CA GLN A 105 8.91 4.12 5.32
C GLN A 105 9.38 2.77 4.79
N ARG A 106 9.07 1.67 5.49
CA ARG A 106 9.31 0.30 5.00
C ARG A 106 8.58 0.03 3.69
N ALA A 107 7.28 0.36 3.63
CA ALA A 107 6.48 0.20 2.41
C ALA A 107 7.11 0.95 1.23
N TRP A 108 7.50 2.21 1.44
CA TRP A 108 8.11 3.04 0.42
C TRP A 108 9.50 2.54 -0.03
N THR A 109 10.32 2.03 0.89
CA THR A 109 11.63 1.47 0.53
C THR A 109 11.50 0.18 -0.28
N LEU A 110 10.48 -0.64 0.01
CA LEU A 110 10.21 -1.88 -0.72
C LEU A 110 9.62 -1.61 -2.11
N LEU A 111 8.67 -0.66 -2.22
CA LEU A 111 8.18 -0.20 -3.53
C LEU A 111 9.16 0.84 -4.11
N ARG A 112 10.31 0.34 -4.58
CA ARG A 112 11.38 1.16 -5.14
C ARG A 112 10.87 2.12 -6.23
N PRO A 113 11.31 3.40 -6.26
CA PRO A 113 10.94 4.34 -7.31
C PRO A 113 11.20 3.81 -8.73
N GLU A 114 12.26 3.03 -8.91
CA GLU A 114 12.60 2.40 -10.19
C GLU A 114 11.51 1.43 -10.65
N THR A 115 10.89 0.69 -9.73
CA THR A 115 9.76 -0.20 -10.02
C THR A 115 8.52 0.57 -10.46
N ILE A 116 8.32 1.79 -9.97
CA ILE A 116 7.19 2.65 -10.37
C ILE A 116 7.44 3.27 -11.76
N LEU A 117 8.70 3.62 -12.06
CA LEU A 117 9.05 4.44 -13.23
C LEU A 117 9.48 3.63 -14.45
N TRP A 118 10.17 2.50 -14.27
CA TRP A 118 10.90 1.81 -15.33
C TRP A 118 10.43 0.38 -15.59
N GLU A 119 9.80 -0.26 -14.60
CA GLU A 119 9.29 -1.62 -14.73
C GLU A 119 7.87 -1.66 -15.31
N PRO A 120 7.45 -2.77 -15.94
CA PRO A 120 6.06 -2.98 -16.31
C PRO A 120 5.13 -2.85 -15.10
N GLY A 121 4.00 -2.16 -15.31
CA GLY A 121 2.98 -2.01 -14.28
C GLY A 121 2.37 -3.35 -13.86
N SER A 122 1.84 -3.41 -12.64
CA SER A 122 1.04 -4.53 -12.15
C SER A 122 -0.16 -4.01 -11.32
N LEU A 123 -1.19 -4.84 -11.13
CA LEU A 123 -2.35 -4.45 -10.33
C LEU A 123 -1.95 -4.19 -8.88
N GLU A 124 -1.01 -4.98 -8.37
CA GLU A 124 -0.44 -4.90 -7.02
C GLU A 124 0.29 -3.57 -6.81
N ILE A 125 1.00 -3.05 -7.81
CA ILE A 125 1.61 -1.71 -7.75
C ILE A 125 0.52 -0.64 -7.61
N VAL A 126 -0.56 -0.74 -8.38
CA VAL A 126 -1.69 0.21 -8.27
C VAL A 126 -2.33 0.14 -6.89
N GLN A 127 -2.60 -1.07 -6.37
CA GLN A 127 -3.16 -1.28 -5.04
C GLN A 127 -2.26 -0.72 -3.93
N CYS A 128 -0.95 -0.97 -4.04
CA CYS A 128 0.06 -0.46 -3.11
C CYS A 128 0.09 1.07 -3.10
N LEU A 129 0.11 1.71 -4.27
CA LEU A 129 0.09 3.17 -4.40
C LEU A 129 -1.22 3.78 -3.85
N LEU A 130 -2.36 3.11 -4.05
CA LEU A 130 -3.64 3.56 -3.47
C LEU A 130 -3.62 3.51 -1.93
N LEU A 131 -3.11 2.44 -1.32
CA LEU A 131 -2.93 2.35 0.13
C LEU A 131 -1.98 3.41 0.67
N MET A 132 -0.83 3.58 0.02
CA MET A 132 0.14 4.60 0.40
C MET A 132 -0.43 6.01 0.27
N SER A 133 -1.21 6.27 -0.79
CA SER A 133 -1.90 7.56 -0.95
C SER A 133 -2.90 7.83 0.17
N HIS A 134 -3.64 6.80 0.63
CA HIS A 134 -4.54 6.96 1.77
C HIS A 134 -3.76 7.30 3.03
N TYR A 135 -2.67 6.59 3.31
CA TYR A 135 -1.85 6.91 4.47
C TYR A 135 -1.35 8.36 4.41
N LEU A 136 -0.87 8.80 3.25
CA LEU A 136 -0.38 10.16 3.06
C LEU A 136 -1.49 11.21 3.24
N GLN A 137 -2.75 10.91 2.90
CA GLN A 137 -3.91 11.78 3.17
C GLN A 137 -4.15 12.01 4.66
N CYS A 138 -3.81 11.04 5.51
CA CYS A 138 -3.87 11.19 6.97
C CYS A 138 -2.75 12.08 7.52
N THR A 139 -1.83 12.56 6.66
CA THR A 139 -0.67 13.38 7.04
C THR A 139 -0.70 14.74 6.33
N LYS A 140 0.31 15.59 6.58
CA LYS A 140 0.45 16.90 5.93
C LYS A 140 1.09 16.83 4.52
N ASN A 141 1.28 15.63 3.96
CA ASN A 141 2.04 15.40 2.72
C ASN A 141 1.16 15.43 1.47
N LEU A 142 0.43 16.54 1.26
CA LEU A 142 -0.54 16.66 0.16
C LEU A 142 0.08 16.48 -1.24
N HIS A 143 1.28 17.01 -1.45
CA HIS A 143 1.99 16.86 -2.72
C HIS A 143 2.30 15.38 -3.02
N GLN A 144 2.78 14.64 -2.02
CA GLN A 144 3.12 13.23 -2.15
C GLN A 144 1.87 12.38 -2.36
N THR A 145 0.76 12.70 -1.67
CA THR A 145 -0.54 12.09 -1.93
C THR A 145 -0.90 12.23 -3.41
N TRP A 146 -0.83 13.46 -3.94
CA TRP A 146 -1.17 13.73 -5.34
C TRP A 146 -0.26 12.99 -6.32
N MET A 147 1.05 12.94 -6.05
CA MET A 147 2.00 12.18 -6.87
C MET A 147 1.75 10.68 -6.85
N ALA A 148 1.40 10.11 -5.68
CA ALA A 148 1.07 8.69 -5.54
C ALA A 148 -0.20 8.33 -6.30
N VAL A 149 -1.27 9.12 -6.16
CA VAL A 149 -2.54 8.94 -6.89
C VAL A 149 -2.31 9.03 -8.40
N GLY A 150 -1.63 10.08 -8.88
CA GLY A 150 -1.36 10.25 -10.30
C GLY A 150 -0.51 9.13 -10.89
N SER A 151 0.41 8.56 -10.10
CA SER A 151 1.20 7.38 -10.52
C SER A 151 0.33 6.13 -10.59
N ALA A 152 -0.56 5.91 -9.61
CA ALA A 152 -1.52 4.80 -9.63
C ALA A 152 -2.44 4.88 -10.87
N VAL A 153 -2.93 6.08 -11.21
CA VAL A 153 -3.77 6.31 -12.40
C VAL A 153 -3.03 5.98 -13.69
N ARG A 154 -1.79 6.46 -13.86
CA ARG A 154 -0.98 6.19 -15.07
C ARG A 154 -0.68 4.70 -15.25
N ILE A 155 -0.36 4.01 -14.16
CA ILE A 155 -0.12 2.55 -14.19
C ILE A 155 -1.42 1.78 -14.45
N ALA A 156 -2.54 2.18 -13.85
CA ALA A 156 -3.84 1.58 -14.13
C ALA A 156 -4.24 1.75 -15.61
N GLN A 157 -3.91 2.89 -16.21
CA GLN A 157 -4.13 3.15 -17.63
C GLN A 157 -3.24 2.25 -18.52
N SER A 158 -1.95 2.09 -18.20
CA SER A 158 -1.05 1.20 -18.96
C SER A 158 -1.45 -0.28 -18.90
N LEU A 159 -2.22 -0.66 -17.87
CA LEU A 159 -2.82 -1.99 -17.69
C LEU A 159 -4.20 -2.15 -18.34
N ASP A 160 -4.66 -1.14 -19.10
CA ASP A 160 -5.98 -1.07 -19.71
C ASP A 160 -7.17 -1.22 -18.73
N LEU A 161 -6.99 -0.88 -17.44
CA LEU A 161 -8.10 -1.01 -16.47
C LEU A 161 -9.27 -0.07 -16.76
N HIS A 162 -9.02 0.97 -17.54
CA HIS A 162 -9.99 1.96 -17.98
C HIS A 162 -10.92 1.48 -19.10
N MET A 163 -10.59 0.36 -19.77
CA MET A 163 -11.32 -0.10 -20.95
C MET A 163 -12.56 -0.94 -20.56
N PRO A 164 -13.79 -0.54 -20.95
CA PRO A 164 -15.02 -1.20 -20.51
C PRO A 164 -15.25 -2.60 -21.10
N ASP A 165 -14.71 -2.88 -22.30
CA ASP A 165 -15.04 -4.09 -23.08
C ASP A 165 -14.22 -5.35 -22.74
N LYS A 166 -13.12 -5.24 -21.97
CA LYS A 166 -12.36 -6.42 -21.55
C LYS A 166 -13.04 -7.21 -20.42
N PHE A 167 -14.03 -6.62 -19.76
CA PHE A 167 -14.65 -7.17 -18.55
C PHE A 167 -16.13 -7.55 -18.70
N SER A 168 -16.73 -7.33 -19.88
CA SER A 168 -18.17 -7.56 -20.15
C SER A 168 -18.48 -9.01 -20.53
N SER A 169 -17.56 -9.72 -21.19
CA SER A 169 -17.69 -11.16 -21.48
C SER A 169 -17.26 -12.06 -20.32
N SER A 170 -16.61 -11.50 -19.30
CA SER A 170 -15.98 -12.21 -18.17
C SER A 170 -16.56 -11.83 -16.81
N SER A 171 -17.80 -11.33 -16.75
CA SER A 171 -18.45 -10.78 -15.55
C SER A 171 -18.55 -11.73 -14.34
N LEU A 172 -18.15 -13.00 -14.51
CA LEU A 172 -18.07 -14.02 -13.46
C LEU A 172 -16.66 -14.21 -12.87
N ASN A 173 -15.62 -13.59 -13.45
CA ASN A 173 -14.26 -13.68 -12.92
C ASN A 173 -14.04 -12.61 -11.85
N ILE A 174 -13.73 -13.04 -10.62
CA ILE A 174 -13.41 -12.19 -9.45
C ILE A 174 -12.33 -11.15 -9.80
N ASP A 175 -11.38 -11.52 -10.66
CA ASP A 175 -10.34 -10.62 -11.19
C ASP A 175 -10.90 -9.42 -11.97
N SER A 176 -11.97 -9.64 -12.74
CA SER A 176 -12.58 -8.57 -13.55
C SER A 176 -13.30 -7.54 -12.69
N SER A 177 -13.99 -7.98 -11.63
CA SER A 177 -14.65 -7.09 -10.67
C SER A 177 -13.63 -6.29 -9.87
N LEU A 178 -12.58 -6.94 -9.37
CA LEU A 178 -11.52 -6.27 -8.60
C LEU A 178 -10.81 -5.20 -9.43
N ARG A 179 -10.41 -5.54 -10.67
CA ARG A 179 -9.76 -4.59 -11.60
C ARG A 179 -10.63 -3.37 -11.88
N ARG A 180 -11.93 -3.58 -12.13
CA ARG A 180 -12.90 -2.49 -12.34
C ARG A 180 -13.01 -1.60 -11.09
N HIS A 181 -13.10 -2.22 -9.92
CA HIS A 181 -13.22 -1.49 -8.66
C HIS A 181 -11.95 -0.68 -8.35
N VAL A 182 -10.76 -1.26 -8.53
CA VAL A 182 -9.48 -0.57 -8.38
C VAL A 182 -9.40 0.65 -9.32
N TRP A 183 -9.83 0.51 -10.58
CA TRP A 183 -9.91 1.65 -11.51
C TRP A 183 -10.87 2.74 -11.00
N GLN A 184 -12.06 2.37 -10.52
CA GLN A 184 -13.00 3.33 -9.95
C GLN A 184 -12.40 4.07 -8.74
N ARG A 185 -11.63 3.38 -7.90
CA ARG A 185 -10.90 3.99 -6.77
C ARG A 185 -9.82 4.96 -7.26
N CYS A 186 -9.09 4.64 -8.32
CA CYS A 186 -8.15 5.58 -8.94
C CYS A 186 -8.86 6.86 -9.39
N VAL A 187 -9.96 6.74 -10.16
CA VAL A 187 -10.72 7.88 -10.68
C VAL A 187 -11.34 8.72 -9.56
N PHE A 188 -11.82 8.07 -8.49
CA PHE A 188 -12.40 8.78 -7.35
C PHE A 188 -11.36 9.61 -6.59
N ARG A 189 -10.13 9.11 -6.43
CA ARG A 189 -9.06 9.81 -5.68
C ARG A 189 -8.36 10.91 -6.48
N ASP A 190 -8.44 10.88 -7.81
CA ASP A 190 -7.80 11.86 -8.70
C ASP A 190 -8.62 13.16 -8.85
N ARG A 191 -9.92 13.11 -8.54
CA ARG A 191 -10.84 14.25 -8.58
C ARG A 191 -10.79 15.07 -7.30
#